data_AF-A0A3B0UCY9-F1
#
_entry.id   AF-A0A3B0UCY9-F1
#
_cell.length_a   1.000
_cell.length_b   1.000
_cell.length_c   1.000
_cell.angle_alpha   90.00
_cell.angle_beta   90.00
_cell.angle_gamma   90.00
#
_symmetry.space_group_name_H-M   'P 1'
#
loop_
_entity.id
_entity.type
_entity.pdbx_description
1 polymer ?
#
loop_
_entity_poly.entity_id
_entity_poly.type
_entity_poly.pdbx_seq_one_letter_code
_entity_poly.pdbx_strand_id
1 'polypeptide(L)'
;MNRLLFLIGFILIGGNMALSGCKGDGINKKPGGTEGTNKILEVPRIDFIEMAEPQPHEDDPHTIWYDDFSTKKSYMDSKGGIDTKVNFGTKGGSMDAGFNKGDVNGRGNRKVAFGDFPGNPPIINKGQQFNEIFWRIYVKHEHGWEGSPAKMSRATSIVSGNWQQAMIAHVWSGSGNTLTLDPARGVDGQTDQIKTTRYNDFDNLAWLGNKPNSNFRISSTEESGYWVLVESRVKLNTPGENDGINQLWIDGRLEAERRNLNLRGSYTKHGINAVFLESYWNSGSIKTQGRWFDNFVISTKFIGPVVCPANPNLYKTPYYGPGGLAAWEVELASDYDGDDVVFKSNVLGAVENVTISQSNGSFSGSLVGEPALSSGKTYFCRVRQKSSNGEWSDWSRWHQGFVVE
;
A
#
# COMPACT_ATOMS: atom_id res chain seq x y z
N MET A 1 15.94 -21.05 36.30
CA MET A 1 15.82 -19.73 35.64
C MET A 1 16.07 -19.94 34.15
N ASN A 2 15.11 -20.52 33.42
CA ASN A 2 15.26 -20.92 32.02
C ASN A 2 14.22 -20.20 31.17
N ARG A 3 14.69 -19.43 30.18
CA ARG A 3 13.87 -18.80 29.15
C ARG A 3 13.53 -19.85 28.09
N LEU A 4 12.23 -20.13 27.92
CA LEU A 4 11.72 -20.97 26.84
C LEU A 4 11.35 -20.06 25.66
N LEU A 5 12.13 -20.11 24.58
CA LEU A 5 11.75 -19.56 23.28
C LEU A 5 10.67 -20.47 22.68
N PHE A 6 9.48 -19.94 22.43
CA PHE A 6 8.47 -20.61 21.61
C PHE A 6 8.72 -20.26 20.14
N LEU A 7 9.21 -21.24 19.38
CA LEU A 7 9.25 -21.23 17.93
C LEU A 7 7.93 -21.86 17.43
N ILE A 8 6.98 -21.06 16.95
CA ILE A 8 5.74 -21.59 16.36
C ILE A 8 5.97 -21.78 14.87
N GLY A 9 6.13 -23.06 14.47
CA GLY A 9 6.15 -23.47 13.07
C GLY A 9 4.73 -23.43 12.47
N PHE A 10 4.60 -22.81 11.30
CA PHE A 10 3.36 -22.80 10.51
C PHE A 10 3.20 -24.14 9.78
N ILE A 11 2.09 -24.84 10.04
CA ILE A 11 1.66 -26.00 9.27
C ILE A 11 0.75 -25.51 8.13
N LEU A 12 1.12 -25.84 6.89
CA LEU A 12 0.30 -25.68 5.70
C LEU A 12 -0.89 -26.64 5.75
N ILE A 13 -2.10 -26.14 5.45
CA ILE A 13 -3.19 -26.97 4.93
C ILE A 13 -3.66 -26.30 3.63
N GLY A 14 -3.24 -26.89 2.50
CA GLY A 14 -3.74 -26.52 1.18
C GLY A 14 -5.05 -27.24 0.89
N GLY A 15 -6.14 -26.49 0.79
CA GLY A 15 -7.40 -26.99 0.25
C GLY A 15 -7.37 -26.96 -1.28
N ASN A 16 -7.37 -28.14 -1.90
CA ASN A 16 -7.51 -28.32 -3.35
C ASN A 16 -8.94 -27.95 -3.79
N MET A 17 -9.07 -27.01 -4.72
CA MET A 17 -10.26 -26.89 -5.58
C MET A 17 -9.88 -27.38 -6.98
N ALA A 18 -10.50 -28.49 -7.39
CA ALA A 18 -10.31 -29.11 -8.69
C ALA A 18 -11.01 -28.28 -9.80
N LEU A 19 -10.25 -27.94 -10.85
CA LEU A 19 -10.79 -27.46 -12.13
C LEU A 19 -10.70 -28.59 -13.15
N SER A 20 -11.86 -28.94 -13.71
CA SER A 20 -12.06 -29.93 -14.75
C SER A 20 -11.33 -29.54 -16.05
N GLY A 21 -10.59 -30.49 -16.61
CA GLY A 21 -9.81 -30.31 -17.84
C GLY A 21 -10.64 -30.55 -19.10
N CYS A 22 -10.55 -29.62 -20.05
CA CYS A 22 -10.86 -29.87 -21.46
C CYS A 22 -9.54 -29.94 -22.26
N LYS A 23 -9.36 -31.04 -22.99
CA LYS A 23 -8.28 -31.26 -23.96
C LYS A 23 -8.40 -30.28 -25.13
N GLY A 24 -7.28 -29.76 -25.60
CA GLY A 24 -7.15 -29.02 -26.85
C GLY A 24 -5.86 -29.42 -27.56
N ASP A 25 -5.99 -29.86 -28.80
CA ASP A 25 -4.97 -30.46 -29.66
C ASP A 25 -3.83 -29.51 -30.07
N GLY A 26 -2.71 -30.14 -30.46
CA GLY A 26 -1.42 -29.50 -30.64
C GLY A 26 -1.24 -28.59 -31.85
N ILE A 27 -0.18 -27.77 -31.80
CA ILE A 27 0.36 -27.01 -32.93
C ILE A 27 1.89 -27.07 -32.90
N ASN A 28 2.44 -27.34 -34.09
CA ASN A 28 3.85 -27.55 -34.44
C ASN A 28 4.79 -26.39 -34.04
N LYS A 29 5.99 -26.76 -33.54
CA LYS A 29 7.16 -25.87 -33.40
C LYS A 29 7.77 -25.53 -34.78
N LYS A 30 8.02 -24.24 -35.03
CA LYS A 30 9.03 -23.77 -36.00
C LYS A 30 10.19 -23.08 -35.25
N PRO A 31 11.44 -23.15 -35.75
CA PRO A 31 12.62 -22.72 -35.00
C PRO A 31 12.97 -21.24 -35.21
N GLY A 32 13.42 -20.62 -34.11
CA GLY A 32 14.54 -19.67 -34.03
C GLY A 32 14.55 -18.49 -34.99
N GLY A 33 13.88 -17.40 -34.60
CA GLY A 33 14.23 -16.04 -35.01
C GLY A 33 14.70 -15.26 -33.78
N THR A 34 15.89 -14.66 -33.86
CA THR A 34 16.41 -13.69 -32.89
C THR A 34 15.50 -12.46 -32.85
N GLU A 35 14.61 -12.38 -31.88
CA GLU A 35 13.86 -11.16 -31.57
C GLU A 35 14.82 -10.15 -30.93
N GLY A 36 15.29 -9.19 -31.72
CA GLY A 36 15.73 -7.92 -31.17
C GLY A 36 14.51 -7.27 -30.52
N THR A 37 14.43 -7.29 -29.20
CA THR A 37 13.37 -6.59 -28.47
C THR A 37 13.49 -5.10 -28.77
N ASN A 38 12.64 -4.57 -29.64
CA ASN A 38 12.43 -3.13 -29.74
C ASN A 38 11.95 -2.66 -28.37
N LYS A 39 12.87 -2.12 -27.57
CA LYS A 39 12.54 -1.60 -26.24
C LYS A 39 11.64 -0.39 -26.45
N ILE A 40 10.39 -0.49 -26.00
CA ILE A 40 9.42 0.60 -26.08
C ILE A 40 9.83 1.67 -25.06
N LEU A 41 9.61 2.95 -25.38
CA LEU A 41 9.79 4.04 -24.44
C LEU A 41 8.76 3.93 -23.31
N GLU A 42 9.21 3.66 -22.08
CA GLU A 42 8.30 3.49 -20.94
C GLU A 42 7.73 4.84 -20.49
N VAL A 43 6.49 4.80 -20.01
CA VAL A 43 5.83 5.96 -19.39
C VAL A 43 6.38 6.12 -17.96
N PRO A 44 7.01 7.25 -17.61
CA PRO A 44 7.58 7.46 -16.29
C PRO A 44 6.49 7.62 -15.22
N ARG A 45 6.91 7.60 -13.95
CA ARG A 45 6.09 8.00 -12.80
C ARG A 45 6.86 9.03 -11.97
N ILE A 46 6.17 9.73 -11.08
CA ILE A 46 6.79 10.42 -9.95
C ILE A 46 7.02 9.35 -8.89
N ASP A 47 8.27 9.15 -8.51
CA ASP A 47 8.68 8.14 -7.53
C ASP A 47 8.31 8.58 -6.11
N PHE A 48 8.62 9.84 -5.78
CA PHE A 48 8.21 10.48 -4.55
C PHE A 48 8.28 12.01 -4.69
N ILE A 49 7.75 12.68 -3.67
CA ILE A 49 7.74 14.13 -3.55
C ILE A 49 8.42 14.46 -2.23
N GLU A 50 9.26 15.49 -2.22
CA GLU A 50 9.96 15.89 -1.00
C GLU A 50 8.95 16.29 0.08
N MET A 51 8.98 15.54 1.18
CA MET A 51 8.12 15.72 2.33
C MET A 51 8.50 16.98 3.10
N ALA A 52 7.50 17.63 3.69
CA ALA A 52 7.74 18.59 4.77
C ALA A 52 8.30 17.84 5.98
N GLU A 53 9.16 18.50 6.76
CA GLU A 53 9.77 17.91 7.96
C GLU A 53 9.56 18.86 9.14
N PRO A 54 8.96 18.41 10.26
CA PRO A 54 8.46 17.05 10.50
C PRO A 54 7.13 16.75 9.78
N GLN A 55 6.83 15.46 9.59
CA GLN A 55 5.48 15.07 9.14
C GLN A 55 4.47 15.23 10.29
N PRO A 56 3.22 15.67 10.02
CA PRO A 56 2.24 15.94 11.09
C PRO A 56 1.90 14.71 11.93
N HIS A 57 2.07 13.51 11.37
CA HIS A 57 1.80 12.25 12.06
C HIS A 57 2.71 12.01 13.27
N GLU A 58 3.85 12.70 13.37
CA GLU A 58 4.74 12.61 14.53
C GLU A 58 4.07 13.05 15.83
N ASP A 59 3.26 14.11 15.77
CA ASP A 59 2.68 14.78 16.93
C ASP A 59 1.14 14.82 16.94
N ASP A 60 0.47 14.38 15.87
CA ASP A 60 -1.00 14.36 15.81
C ASP A 60 -1.57 13.42 16.91
N PRO A 61 -2.43 13.93 17.82
CA PRO A 61 -3.04 13.13 18.89
C PRO A 61 -3.94 11.99 18.39
N HIS A 62 -4.34 12.00 17.11
CA HIS A 62 -5.09 10.91 16.50
C HIS A 62 -4.20 9.77 16.00
N THR A 63 -2.89 9.99 15.86
CA THR A 63 -1.92 8.97 15.46
C THR A 63 -1.74 7.96 16.60
N ILE A 64 -1.99 6.69 16.28
CA ILE A 64 -1.68 5.54 17.13
C ILE A 64 -0.25 5.07 16.89
N TRP A 65 0.19 5.07 15.63
CA TRP A 65 1.53 4.63 15.24
C TRP A 65 2.00 5.43 14.03
N TYR A 66 3.27 5.80 14.02
CA TYR A 66 3.96 6.31 12.84
C TYR A 66 5.36 5.70 12.79
N ASP A 67 5.80 5.25 11.63
CA ASP A 67 7.19 4.85 11.37
C ASP A 67 7.55 5.12 9.90
N ASP A 68 8.46 6.05 9.68
CA ASP A 68 9.16 6.33 8.42
C ASP A 68 10.43 5.48 8.25
N PHE A 69 10.68 4.57 9.21
CA PHE A 69 11.84 3.70 9.30
C PHE A 69 13.20 4.41 9.25
N SER A 70 13.25 5.73 9.50
CA SER A 70 14.51 6.47 9.66
C SER A 70 15.23 6.06 10.95
N THR A 71 14.47 5.56 11.92
CA THR A 71 14.96 5.09 13.21
C THR A 71 14.37 3.73 13.56
N LYS A 72 15.04 2.99 14.45
CA LYS A 72 14.54 1.69 14.90
C LYS A 72 13.42 1.88 15.92
N LYS A 73 12.19 1.47 15.57
CA LYS A 73 11.05 1.40 16.50
C LYS A 73 10.80 -0.01 17.03
N SER A 74 10.09 -0.10 18.16
CA SER A 74 9.74 -1.36 18.81
C SER A 74 8.38 -1.87 18.34
N TYR A 75 8.37 -3.04 17.72
CA TYR A 75 7.15 -3.71 17.25
C TYR A 75 6.85 -4.91 18.14
N MET A 76 5.60 -5.38 18.13
CA MET A 76 5.25 -6.68 18.71
C MET A 76 5.98 -7.82 18.00
N ASP A 77 6.10 -7.71 16.68
CA ASP A 77 6.85 -8.65 15.83
C ASP A 77 7.45 -7.87 14.66
N SER A 78 8.69 -8.18 14.32
CA SER A 78 9.43 -7.53 13.23
C SER A 78 10.39 -8.52 12.58
N LYS A 79 10.30 -8.64 11.25
CA LYS A 79 11.22 -9.40 10.42
C LYS A 79 11.71 -8.53 9.27
N GLY A 80 12.91 -8.79 8.77
CA GLY A 80 13.47 -8.08 7.61
C GLY A 80 14.20 -6.79 8.00
N GLY A 81 15.21 -6.44 7.19
CA GLY A 81 16.05 -5.27 7.39
C GLY A 81 15.32 -3.96 7.06
N ILE A 82 15.94 -2.86 7.46
CA ILE A 82 15.63 -1.54 6.92
C ILE A 82 16.57 -1.28 5.75
N ASP A 83 16.00 -0.97 4.59
CA ASP A 83 16.73 -0.55 3.40
C ASP A 83 16.78 0.98 3.38
N THR A 84 17.98 1.54 3.51
CA THR A 84 18.19 3.00 3.46
C THR A 84 18.49 3.51 2.05
N LYS A 85 18.61 2.62 1.05
CA LYS A 85 18.83 2.98 -0.35
C LYS A 85 17.53 3.08 -1.14
N VAL A 86 16.52 2.31 -0.75
CA VAL A 86 15.16 2.39 -1.30
C VAL A 86 14.26 2.92 -0.18
N ASN A 87 14.00 4.22 -0.18
CA ASN A 87 13.12 4.88 0.78
C ASN A 87 12.15 5.82 0.03
N PHE A 88 11.09 6.21 0.71
CA PHE A 88 10.14 7.20 0.24
C PHE A 88 10.60 8.59 0.71
N GLY A 89 11.42 9.24 -0.11
CA GLY A 89 11.98 10.55 0.20
C GLY A 89 13.45 10.68 -0.19
N THR A 90 14.10 11.74 0.28
CA THR A 90 15.55 11.94 0.15
C THR A 90 16.33 11.38 1.35
N LYS A 91 15.62 10.98 2.41
CA LYS A 91 16.12 10.50 3.69
C LYS A 91 15.20 9.40 4.22
N GLY A 92 15.63 8.75 5.30
CA GLY A 92 14.85 7.70 5.97
C GLY A 92 15.23 6.30 5.53
N GLY A 93 14.27 5.38 5.65
CA GLY A 93 14.45 3.98 5.27
C GLY A 93 13.12 3.34 4.95
N SER A 94 13.15 2.10 4.48
CA SER A 94 11.93 1.32 4.29
C SER A 94 12.11 -0.11 4.81
N MET A 95 11.02 -0.77 5.14
CA MET A 95 11.07 -2.20 5.45
C MET A 95 11.25 -3.00 4.16
N ASP A 96 12.33 -3.78 4.06
CA ASP A 96 12.50 -4.77 2.99
C ASP A 96 11.49 -5.93 3.15
N ALA A 97 10.57 -5.99 2.21
CA ALA A 97 9.46 -6.92 2.09
C ALA A 97 9.61 -7.86 0.87
N GLY A 98 10.79 -7.88 0.23
CA GLY A 98 11.04 -8.60 -1.02
C GLY A 98 11.07 -10.12 -0.89
N PHE A 99 11.31 -10.80 -2.00
CA PHE A 99 11.23 -12.26 -2.12
C PHE A 99 12.41 -12.79 -2.95
N ASN A 100 12.91 -13.98 -2.61
CA ASN A 100 13.68 -14.79 -3.57
C ASN A 100 12.73 -15.59 -4.46
N LYS A 101 13.22 -16.06 -5.61
CA LYS A 101 12.47 -16.99 -6.45
C LYS A 101 12.04 -18.23 -5.66
N GLY A 102 10.76 -18.56 -5.70
CA GLY A 102 10.12 -19.66 -4.99
C GLY A 102 9.65 -19.31 -3.57
N ASP A 103 10.02 -18.16 -3.02
CA ASP A 103 9.65 -17.79 -1.65
C ASP A 103 8.15 -17.57 -1.51
N VAL A 104 7.53 -18.35 -0.63
CA VAL A 104 6.15 -18.14 -0.17
C VAL A 104 6.10 -17.06 0.92
N ASN A 105 7.16 -16.92 1.73
CA ASN A 105 7.28 -15.88 2.74
C ASN A 105 8.32 -14.85 2.29
N GLY A 106 7.96 -13.57 2.30
CA GLY A 106 8.91 -12.50 2.03
C GLY A 106 9.90 -12.31 3.18
N ARG A 107 10.87 -11.43 2.91
CA ARG A 107 11.97 -11.11 3.82
C ARG A 107 11.52 -10.34 5.05
N GLY A 108 10.43 -9.56 4.97
CA GLY A 108 10.00 -8.70 6.07
C GLY A 108 8.51 -8.71 6.44
N ASN A 109 8.26 -8.33 7.69
CA ASN A 109 6.95 -8.07 8.27
C ASN A 109 7.05 -7.02 9.41
N ARG A 110 5.94 -6.36 9.72
CA ARG A 110 5.77 -5.55 10.93
C ARG A 110 4.42 -5.84 11.57
N LYS A 111 4.39 -5.95 12.90
CA LYS A 111 3.14 -6.05 13.65
C LYS A 111 3.10 -5.05 14.78
N VAL A 112 2.11 -4.17 14.75
CA VAL A 112 1.84 -3.21 15.81
C VAL A 112 0.68 -3.73 16.63
N ALA A 113 0.88 -3.82 17.94
CA ALA A 113 -0.19 -4.03 18.91
C ALA A 113 -0.50 -2.71 19.60
N PHE A 114 -1.78 -2.44 19.83
CA PHE A 114 -2.23 -1.21 20.47
C PHE A 114 -3.52 -1.46 21.26
N GLY A 115 -3.95 -0.47 22.02
CA GLY A 115 -5.22 -0.51 22.72
C GLY A 115 -5.31 -1.67 23.70
N ASP A 116 -6.40 -2.43 23.58
CA ASP A 116 -6.77 -3.52 24.47
C ASP A 116 -6.21 -4.89 24.05
N PHE A 117 -5.12 -4.93 23.26
CA PHE A 117 -4.48 -6.17 22.83
C PHE A 117 -4.23 -7.13 24.03
N PRO A 118 -4.73 -8.38 24.00
CA PRO A 118 -4.61 -9.31 25.11
C PRO A 118 -3.23 -9.98 25.10
N GLY A 119 -2.25 -9.30 25.68
CA GLY A 119 -0.88 -9.78 25.80
C GLY A 119 0.02 -8.75 26.49
N ASN A 120 1.33 -9.03 26.50
CA ASN A 120 2.34 -8.09 27.00
C ASN A 120 3.50 -7.79 26.02
N PRO A 121 3.31 -7.75 24.67
CA PRO A 121 4.30 -7.13 23.80
C PRO A 121 4.36 -5.61 24.04
N PRO A 122 5.21 -4.86 23.32
CA PRO A 122 5.01 -3.43 23.16
C PRO A 122 3.57 -3.16 22.66
N ILE A 123 2.78 -2.45 23.48
CA ILE A 123 1.39 -2.08 23.19
C ILE A 123 1.29 -0.57 23.29
N ILE A 124 0.91 0.07 22.18
CA ILE A 124 0.67 1.51 22.15
C ILE A 124 -0.72 1.82 22.70
N ASN A 125 -0.88 2.91 23.45
CA ASN A 125 -2.17 3.32 24.02
C ASN A 125 -2.85 2.19 24.82
N LYS A 126 -2.08 1.46 25.64
CA LYS A 126 -2.52 0.26 26.36
C LYS A 126 -3.82 0.48 27.15
N GLY A 127 -4.79 -0.41 26.93
CA GLY A 127 -6.10 -0.41 27.59
C GLY A 127 -7.20 0.38 26.89
N GLN A 128 -6.88 1.19 25.87
CA GLN A 128 -7.89 1.89 25.08
C GLN A 128 -8.60 0.96 24.11
N GLN A 129 -9.87 1.22 23.81
CA GLN A 129 -10.62 0.49 22.79
C GLN A 129 -10.80 1.33 21.53
N PHE A 130 -10.55 0.73 20.38
CA PHE A 130 -10.73 1.37 19.08
C PHE A 130 -11.79 0.63 18.27
N ASN A 131 -12.85 1.33 17.88
CA ASN A 131 -13.90 0.80 17.01
C ASN A 131 -13.70 1.21 15.55
N GLU A 132 -12.82 2.16 15.29
CA GLU A 132 -12.52 2.67 13.97
C GLU A 132 -11.06 3.08 13.92
N ILE A 133 -10.36 2.60 12.88
CA ILE A 133 -9.00 3.03 12.58
C ILE A 133 -8.78 3.13 11.07
N PHE A 134 -7.76 3.89 10.72
CA PHE A 134 -7.15 4.01 9.42
C PHE A 134 -5.70 3.52 9.53
N TRP A 135 -5.20 2.87 8.48
CA TRP A 135 -3.78 2.56 8.37
C TRP A 135 -3.31 2.81 6.95
N ARG A 136 -2.10 3.36 6.84
CA ARG A 136 -1.53 3.82 5.58
C ARG A 136 -0.08 3.37 5.45
N ILE A 137 0.29 2.97 4.25
CA ILE A 137 1.67 2.68 3.85
C ILE A 137 1.94 3.27 2.46
N TYR A 138 3.20 3.57 2.18
CA TYR A 138 3.69 3.62 0.80
C TYR A 138 4.32 2.26 0.47
N VAL A 139 3.97 1.69 -0.68
CA VAL A 139 4.52 0.42 -1.16
C VAL A 139 5.22 0.63 -2.50
N LYS A 140 6.41 0.05 -2.64
CA LYS A 140 7.14 -0.01 -3.92
C LYS A 140 7.42 -1.45 -4.29
N HIS A 141 7.06 -1.80 -5.53
CA HIS A 141 7.54 -3.02 -6.19
C HIS A 141 8.76 -2.66 -7.04
N GLU A 142 9.78 -3.51 -7.07
CA GLU A 142 10.98 -3.32 -7.91
C GLU A 142 10.59 -3.11 -9.38
N HIS A 143 11.31 -2.25 -10.11
CA HIS A 143 11.07 -2.06 -11.55
C HIS A 143 11.12 -3.40 -12.29
N GLY A 144 10.14 -3.61 -13.17
CA GLY A 144 9.98 -4.87 -13.87
C GLY A 144 9.37 -5.97 -13.01
N TRP A 145 8.72 -5.66 -11.88
CA TRP A 145 8.04 -6.63 -11.02
C TRP A 145 7.10 -7.55 -11.81
N GLU A 146 7.02 -8.82 -11.42
CA GLU A 146 6.10 -9.77 -12.05
C GLU A 146 5.33 -10.62 -11.02
N GLY A 147 4.03 -10.78 -11.27
CA GLY A 147 3.13 -11.62 -10.49
C GLY A 147 2.51 -10.91 -9.27
N SER A 148 1.63 -11.61 -8.55
CA SER A 148 0.84 -11.03 -7.47
C SER A 148 1.11 -11.74 -6.15
N PRO A 149 1.79 -11.09 -5.18
CA PRO A 149 1.81 -11.55 -3.78
C PRO A 149 0.38 -11.73 -3.29
N ALA A 150 0.14 -12.56 -2.28
CA ALA A 150 -1.21 -12.77 -1.76
C ALA A 150 -1.61 -11.74 -0.71
N LYS A 151 -0.67 -11.35 0.17
CA LYS A 151 -0.95 -10.49 1.33
C LYS A 151 -0.17 -9.18 1.28
N MET A 152 -0.79 -8.13 1.82
CA MET A 152 -0.18 -6.81 2.00
C MET A 152 -0.30 -6.34 3.45
N SER A 153 -1.52 -6.17 3.95
CA SER A 153 -1.75 -5.74 5.34
C SER A 153 -3.10 -6.21 5.89
N ARG A 154 -3.29 -6.05 7.20
CA ARG A 154 -4.62 -6.23 7.83
C ARG A 154 -4.72 -5.46 9.16
N ALA A 155 -5.94 -5.08 9.52
CA ALA A 155 -6.31 -4.75 10.89
C ALA A 155 -7.10 -5.92 11.52
N THR A 156 -6.99 -6.13 12.83
CA THR A 156 -7.68 -7.23 13.51
C THR A 156 -7.98 -6.95 14.99
N SER A 157 -8.98 -7.65 15.52
CA SER A 157 -9.27 -7.74 16.96
C SER A 157 -8.79 -9.09 17.48
N ILE A 158 -7.68 -9.09 18.22
CA ILE A 158 -7.19 -10.25 18.96
C ILE A 158 -7.87 -10.30 20.32
N VAL A 159 -8.41 -11.45 20.71
CA VAL A 159 -9.30 -11.56 21.89
C VAL A 159 -8.80 -12.47 22.99
N SER A 160 -7.66 -13.14 22.79
CA SER A 160 -7.02 -13.97 23.80
C SER A 160 -5.53 -14.16 23.54
N GLY A 161 -4.80 -14.68 24.54
CA GLY A 161 -3.40 -15.08 24.39
C GLY A 161 -3.17 -16.22 23.38
N ASN A 162 -4.22 -16.92 22.94
CA ASN A 162 -4.18 -17.91 21.86
C ASN A 162 -4.37 -17.28 20.47
N TRP A 163 -4.40 -15.95 20.39
CA TRP A 163 -4.55 -15.20 19.14
C TRP A 163 -5.87 -15.48 18.41
N GLN A 164 -6.92 -15.83 19.15
CA GLN A 164 -8.29 -15.85 18.60
C GLN A 164 -8.64 -14.47 18.04
N GLN A 165 -9.42 -14.45 16.96
CA GLN A 165 -9.76 -13.24 16.23
C GLN A 165 -11.28 -13.03 16.24
N ALA A 166 -11.76 -11.90 16.76
CA ALA A 166 -13.18 -11.53 16.62
C ALA A 166 -13.49 -10.99 15.23
N MET A 167 -12.53 -10.29 14.62
CA MET A 167 -12.66 -9.70 13.30
C MET A 167 -11.30 -9.55 12.62
N ILE A 168 -11.33 -9.54 11.29
CA ILE A 168 -10.16 -9.26 10.45
C ILE A 168 -10.60 -8.39 9.28
N ALA A 169 -9.88 -7.30 9.02
CA ALA A 169 -10.03 -6.47 7.83
C ALA A 169 -8.78 -6.63 6.96
N HIS A 170 -8.86 -7.54 6.00
CA HIS A 170 -7.75 -7.87 5.12
C HIS A 170 -7.60 -6.88 3.97
N VAL A 171 -6.36 -6.52 3.65
CA VAL A 171 -5.97 -5.97 2.35
C VAL A 171 -5.08 -7.01 1.67
N TRP A 172 -5.69 -7.71 0.71
CA TRP A 172 -5.07 -8.81 -0.04
C TRP A 172 -4.99 -8.47 -1.51
N SER A 173 -4.32 -9.32 -2.28
CA SER A 173 -4.39 -9.21 -3.73
C SER A 173 -5.70 -9.77 -4.27
N GLY A 174 -6.30 -8.99 -5.16
CA GLY A 174 -7.42 -9.40 -5.98
C GLY A 174 -6.99 -10.03 -7.29
N SER A 175 -7.96 -10.28 -8.18
CA SER A 175 -7.70 -10.77 -9.52
C SER A 175 -7.03 -9.71 -10.41
N GLY A 176 -6.12 -10.12 -11.29
CA GLY A 176 -5.50 -9.21 -12.26
C GLY A 176 -4.51 -8.21 -11.65
N ASN A 177 -3.73 -8.64 -10.65
CA ASN A 177 -2.71 -7.82 -9.95
C ASN A 177 -3.29 -6.60 -9.21
N THR A 178 -4.56 -6.65 -8.84
CA THR A 178 -5.28 -5.63 -8.07
C THR A 178 -5.17 -5.91 -6.56
N LEU A 179 -5.68 -5.02 -5.73
CA LEU A 179 -5.98 -5.30 -4.33
C LEU A 179 -7.47 -5.60 -4.13
N THR A 180 -7.79 -6.25 -3.03
CA THR A 180 -9.17 -6.39 -2.56
C THR A 180 -9.24 -6.35 -1.03
N LEU A 181 -10.43 -6.02 -0.55
CA LEU A 181 -10.82 -6.16 0.84
C LEU A 181 -11.55 -7.48 1.01
N ASP A 182 -11.13 -8.31 1.97
CA ASP A 182 -11.82 -9.55 2.33
C ASP A 182 -12.06 -9.63 3.86
N PRO A 183 -12.95 -8.76 4.39
CA PRO A 183 -13.23 -8.73 5.81
C PRO A 183 -13.85 -10.05 6.28
N ALA A 184 -13.51 -10.46 7.48
CA ALA A 184 -13.99 -11.70 8.10
C ALA A 184 -14.41 -11.47 9.55
N ARG A 185 -15.48 -12.15 9.96
CA ARG A 185 -15.97 -12.18 11.34
C ARG A 185 -15.65 -13.53 11.96
N GLY A 186 -15.05 -13.51 13.15
CA GLY A 186 -14.80 -14.67 13.99
C GLY A 186 -15.75 -14.81 15.20
N VAL A 187 -16.80 -13.98 15.23
CA VAL A 187 -17.94 -14.03 16.16
C VAL A 187 -19.11 -14.82 15.53
N ASP A 188 -19.89 -15.54 16.33
CA ASP A 188 -21.06 -16.29 15.86
C ASP A 188 -22.26 -15.38 15.57
N GLY A 189 -22.58 -15.19 14.29
CA GLY A 189 -23.78 -14.45 13.86
C GLY A 189 -23.86 -13.06 14.50
N GLN A 190 -24.99 -12.81 15.20
CA GLN A 190 -25.24 -11.58 15.96
C GLN A 190 -24.94 -11.69 17.45
N THR A 191 -24.36 -12.80 17.91
CA THR A 191 -24.03 -13.02 19.32
C THR A 191 -22.75 -12.29 19.71
N ASP A 192 -22.33 -12.46 20.96
CA ASP A 192 -21.03 -12.06 21.49
C ASP A 192 -20.05 -13.25 21.60
N GLN A 193 -20.41 -14.42 21.06
CA GLN A 193 -19.63 -15.64 21.20
C GLN A 193 -18.52 -15.73 20.15
N ILE A 194 -17.27 -15.88 20.59
CA ILE A 194 -16.11 -16.08 19.72
C ILE A 194 -16.11 -17.52 19.19
N LYS A 195 -16.10 -17.68 17.86
CA LYS A 195 -15.98 -18.99 17.19
C LYS A 195 -14.53 -19.39 16.91
N THR A 196 -13.69 -18.43 16.58
CA THR A 196 -12.28 -18.73 16.31
C THR A 196 -11.61 -19.31 17.54
N THR A 197 -10.72 -20.28 17.36
CA THR A 197 -10.00 -20.97 18.44
C THR A 197 -8.51 -20.62 18.47
N ARG A 198 -8.00 -20.05 17.38
CA ARG A 198 -6.59 -19.73 17.14
C ARG A 198 -6.44 -18.62 16.10
N TYR A 199 -5.21 -18.18 15.88
CA TYR A 199 -4.85 -17.28 14.79
C TYR A 199 -5.16 -17.89 13.41
N ASN A 200 -5.72 -17.09 12.49
CA ASN A 200 -6.11 -17.52 11.14
C ASN A 200 -6.96 -18.81 11.12
N ASP A 201 -7.90 -18.94 12.05
CA ASP A 201 -8.82 -20.08 12.10
C ASP A 201 -9.90 -19.99 11.00
N PHE A 202 -9.48 -20.11 9.74
CA PHE A 202 -10.30 -19.83 8.55
C PHE A 202 -11.59 -20.65 8.49
N ASP A 203 -11.59 -21.88 9.01
CA ASP A 203 -12.78 -22.74 9.07
C ASP A 203 -13.87 -22.19 10.00
N ASN A 204 -13.49 -21.33 10.96
CA ASN A 204 -14.39 -20.70 11.93
C ASN A 204 -14.63 -19.21 11.61
N LEU A 205 -14.19 -18.72 10.46
CA LEU A 205 -14.45 -17.37 9.99
C LEU A 205 -15.68 -17.33 9.06
N ALA A 206 -16.52 -16.33 9.27
CA ALA A 206 -17.51 -15.90 8.28
C ALA A 206 -16.89 -14.81 7.39
N TRP A 207 -16.65 -15.13 6.12
CA TRP A 207 -16.16 -14.18 5.12
C TRP A 207 -17.29 -13.24 4.69
N LEU A 208 -17.01 -11.93 4.68
CA LEU A 208 -18.00 -10.88 4.46
C LEU A 208 -17.90 -10.24 3.07
N GLY A 209 -17.07 -10.81 2.19
CA GLY A 209 -17.08 -10.55 0.76
C GLY A 209 -15.83 -9.88 0.23
N ASN A 210 -15.31 -10.42 -0.87
CA ASN A 210 -14.07 -9.98 -1.52
C ASN A 210 -14.25 -9.23 -2.85
N LYS A 211 -15.47 -8.73 -3.11
CA LYS A 211 -15.80 -7.95 -4.31
C LYS A 211 -16.50 -6.63 -3.99
N PRO A 212 -16.27 -5.56 -4.79
CA PRO A 212 -15.32 -5.49 -5.91
C PRO A 212 -13.85 -5.46 -5.45
N ASN A 213 -12.92 -5.83 -6.35
CA ASN A 213 -11.50 -5.50 -6.19
C ASN A 213 -11.27 -4.01 -6.52
N SER A 214 -10.08 -3.49 -6.25
CA SER A 214 -9.62 -2.23 -6.83
C SER A 214 -9.58 -2.30 -8.35
N ASN A 215 -9.71 -1.15 -9.00
CA ASN A 215 -9.43 -0.99 -10.43
C ASN A 215 -7.93 -0.89 -10.68
N PHE A 216 -7.20 -0.21 -9.79
CA PHE A 216 -5.75 -0.06 -9.90
C PHE A 216 -5.02 -1.40 -9.70
N ARG A 217 -4.14 -1.74 -10.64
CA ARG A 217 -3.39 -3.00 -10.72
C ARG A 217 -1.99 -2.84 -10.11
N ILE A 218 -1.94 -2.60 -8.80
CA ILE A 218 -0.71 -2.24 -8.06
C ILE A 218 0.48 -3.21 -8.21
N SER A 219 0.24 -4.47 -8.55
CA SER A 219 1.29 -5.48 -8.73
C SER A 219 1.55 -5.80 -10.22
N SER A 220 1.02 -5.00 -11.15
CA SER A 220 1.35 -5.17 -12.56
C SER A 220 2.77 -4.67 -12.86
N THR A 221 3.36 -5.18 -13.93
CA THR A 221 4.71 -4.78 -14.35
C THR A 221 4.76 -3.31 -14.74
N GLU A 222 3.70 -2.81 -15.37
CA GLU A 222 3.56 -1.42 -15.82
C GLU A 222 3.45 -0.42 -14.66
N GLU A 223 2.99 -0.87 -13.49
CA GLU A 223 2.84 -0.06 -12.28
C GLU A 223 3.93 -0.36 -11.23
N SER A 224 5.07 -0.87 -11.68
CA SER A 224 6.23 -1.16 -10.83
C SER A 224 7.30 -0.06 -10.90
N GLY A 225 8.25 -0.06 -9.96
CA GLY A 225 9.40 0.85 -9.96
C GLY A 225 9.17 2.20 -9.27
N TYR A 226 8.01 2.44 -8.68
CA TYR A 226 7.70 3.67 -7.94
C TYR A 226 6.90 3.40 -6.66
N TRP A 227 6.83 4.38 -5.76
CA TRP A 227 6.03 4.27 -4.54
C TRP A 227 4.55 4.57 -4.80
N VAL A 228 3.68 3.76 -4.20
CA VAL A 228 2.23 3.91 -4.30
C VAL A 228 1.65 4.02 -2.90
N LEU A 229 0.80 5.03 -2.68
CA LEU A 229 0.07 5.20 -1.43
C LEU A 229 -1.05 4.17 -1.34
N VAL A 230 -1.08 3.39 -0.26
CA VAL A 230 -2.19 2.48 0.07
C VAL A 230 -2.69 2.81 1.47
N GLU A 231 -3.95 3.21 1.57
CA GLU A 231 -4.63 3.47 2.84
C GLU A 231 -5.89 2.63 2.96
N SER A 232 -6.16 2.10 4.14
CA SER A 232 -7.40 1.36 4.40
C SER A 232 -7.99 1.76 5.74
N ARG A 233 -9.31 1.64 5.83
CA ARG A 233 -10.11 1.92 7.03
C ARG A 233 -10.90 0.69 7.38
N VAL A 234 -11.03 0.43 8.67
CA VAL A 234 -12.10 -0.42 9.18
C VAL A 234 -12.84 0.27 10.31
N LYS A 235 -14.17 0.20 10.26
CA LYS A 235 -15.09 0.61 11.31
C LYS A 235 -15.94 -0.59 11.71
N LEU A 236 -15.85 -1.00 12.96
CA LEU A 236 -16.70 -2.04 13.53
C LEU A 236 -18.17 -1.62 13.48
N ASN A 237 -19.07 -2.57 13.31
CA ASN A 237 -20.50 -2.31 13.40
C ASN A 237 -20.92 -1.92 14.83
N THR A 238 -21.99 -1.15 14.97
CA THR A 238 -22.74 -0.99 16.21
C THR A 238 -23.13 -2.40 16.71
N PRO A 239 -22.98 -2.72 18.01
CA PRO A 239 -23.29 -4.06 18.52
C PRO A 239 -24.70 -4.51 18.17
N GLY A 240 -24.85 -5.66 17.50
CA GLY A 240 -26.13 -6.20 17.04
C GLY A 240 -26.58 -5.73 15.65
N GLU A 241 -25.93 -4.72 15.08
CA GLU A 241 -26.26 -4.14 13.78
C GLU A 241 -25.31 -4.61 12.65
N ASN A 242 -25.69 -4.31 11.42
CA ASN A 242 -24.89 -4.55 10.21
C ASN A 242 -24.54 -3.22 9.54
N ASP A 243 -23.85 -2.32 10.24
CA ASP A 243 -23.45 -0.98 9.75
C ASP A 243 -21.93 -0.78 9.71
N GLY A 244 -21.16 -1.87 9.80
CA GLY A 244 -19.70 -1.86 9.72
C GLY A 244 -19.21 -1.52 8.31
N ILE A 245 -17.97 -1.00 8.24
CA ILE A 245 -17.36 -0.50 7.00
C ILE A 245 -15.92 -1.01 6.88
N ASN A 246 -15.51 -1.38 5.67
CA ASN A 246 -14.11 -1.53 5.31
C ASN A 246 -13.87 -0.84 3.96
N GLN A 247 -12.87 0.03 3.88
CA GLN A 247 -12.57 0.85 2.69
C GLN A 247 -11.08 0.77 2.34
N LEU A 248 -10.76 0.97 1.06
CA LEU A 248 -9.41 0.97 0.51
C LEU A 248 -9.25 2.16 -0.43
N TRP A 249 -8.22 2.96 -0.21
CA TRP A 249 -7.77 3.99 -1.11
C TRP A 249 -6.39 3.65 -1.68
N ILE A 250 -6.20 3.93 -2.96
CA ILE A 250 -4.90 3.86 -3.63
C ILE A 250 -4.62 5.22 -4.26
N ASP A 251 -3.48 5.83 -3.94
CA ASP A 251 -3.18 7.23 -4.28
C ASP A 251 -4.32 8.19 -3.94
N GLY A 252 -4.93 8.01 -2.76
CA GLY A 252 -6.02 8.86 -2.29
C GLY A 252 -7.38 8.65 -2.98
N ARG A 253 -7.48 7.77 -3.99
CA ARG A 253 -8.74 7.43 -4.65
C ARG A 253 -9.42 6.26 -3.97
N LEU A 254 -10.73 6.35 -3.69
CA LEU A 254 -11.49 5.21 -3.14
C LEU A 254 -11.63 4.13 -4.22
N GLU A 255 -10.98 2.99 -3.99
CA GLU A 255 -10.84 1.91 -4.98
C GLU A 255 -11.71 0.70 -4.65
N ALA A 256 -11.94 0.44 -3.37
CA ALA A 256 -12.84 -0.61 -2.94
C ALA A 256 -13.53 -0.24 -1.62
N GLU A 257 -14.78 -0.67 -1.51
CA GLU A 257 -15.58 -0.45 -0.31
C GLU A 257 -16.46 -1.65 -0.01
N ARG A 258 -16.64 -1.89 1.29
CA ARG A 258 -17.62 -2.80 1.86
C ARG A 258 -18.42 -2.03 2.90
N ARG A 259 -19.73 -2.06 2.76
CA ARG A 259 -20.69 -1.47 3.72
C ARG A 259 -21.60 -2.55 4.26
N ASN A 260 -22.37 -2.17 5.26
CA ASN A 260 -23.35 -3.01 5.91
C ASN A 260 -22.74 -4.30 6.50
N LEU A 261 -21.49 -4.21 6.97
CA LEU A 261 -20.76 -5.37 7.46
C LEU A 261 -21.18 -5.71 8.88
N ASN A 262 -21.30 -7.00 9.15
CA ASN A 262 -21.32 -7.53 10.50
C ASN A 262 -19.93 -8.05 10.87
N LEU A 263 -19.08 -7.18 11.40
CA LEU A 263 -17.71 -7.51 11.76
C LEU A 263 -17.61 -8.17 13.13
N ARG A 264 -18.53 -7.89 14.06
CA ARG A 264 -18.42 -8.33 15.47
C ARG A 264 -19.69 -8.83 16.14
N GLY A 265 -20.82 -8.96 15.43
CA GLY A 265 -22.10 -9.26 16.08
C GLY A 265 -22.41 -8.26 17.18
N SER A 266 -22.69 -8.75 18.39
CA SER A 266 -22.85 -7.95 19.62
C SER A 266 -21.61 -7.98 20.54
N TYR A 267 -20.50 -8.57 20.09
CA TYR A 267 -19.25 -8.63 20.85
C TYR A 267 -18.65 -7.25 21.11
N THR A 268 -18.29 -6.96 22.38
CA THR A 268 -17.73 -5.65 22.80
C THR A 268 -16.50 -5.76 23.70
N LYS A 269 -16.05 -6.97 24.04
CA LYS A 269 -14.97 -7.15 25.01
C LYS A 269 -13.61 -6.66 24.50
N HIS A 270 -13.38 -6.74 23.18
CA HIS A 270 -12.19 -6.18 22.55
C HIS A 270 -12.55 -5.36 21.30
N GLY A 271 -11.86 -4.23 21.14
CA GLY A 271 -11.86 -3.43 19.91
C GLY A 271 -10.88 -3.97 18.86
N ILE A 272 -10.59 -3.15 17.86
CA ILE A 272 -9.44 -3.36 16.95
C ILE A 272 -8.18 -3.04 17.74
N ASN A 273 -7.20 -3.92 17.71
CA ASN A 273 -6.03 -3.80 18.60
C ASN A 273 -4.71 -4.25 17.96
N ALA A 274 -4.72 -4.48 16.64
CA ALA A 274 -3.51 -4.77 15.90
C ALA A 274 -3.61 -4.42 14.41
N VAL A 275 -2.49 -3.98 13.83
CA VAL A 275 -2.29 -3.86 12.38
C VAL A 275 -0.99 -4.56 11.99
N PHE A 276 -1.05 -5.38 10.94
CA PHE A 276 0.08 -6.14 10.42
C PHE A 276 0.41 -5.73 8.99
N LEU A 277 1.70 -5.55 8.70
CA LEU A 277 2.27 -5.52 7.37
C LEU A 277 2.86 -6.90 7.06
N GLU A 278 2.46 -7.47 5.94
CA GLU A 278 2.71 -8.87 5.62
C GLU A 278 3.33 -9.06 4.24
N SER A 279 4.24 -10.04 4.17
CA SER A 279 4.86 -10.47 2.91
C SER A 279 4.67 -11.95 2.70
N TYR A 280 3.64 -12.29 1.94
CA TYR A 280 3.25 -13.66 1.69
C TYR A 280 2.75 -13.83 0.26
N TRP A 281 3.08 -14.96 -0.35
CA TRP A 281 2.79 -15.31 -1.73
C TRP A 281 2.36 -16.77 -1.84
N ASN A 282 1.09 -17.02 -2.17
CA ASN A 282 0.51 -18.38 -2.16
C ASN A 282 1.31 -19.40 -2.98
N SER A 283 1.70 -19.03 -4.20
CA SER A 283 2.42 -19.90 -5.16
C SER A 283 3.93 -19.70 -5.16
N GLY A 284 4.46 -18.86 -4.27
CA GLY A 284 5.85 -18.42 -4.27
C GLY A 284 6.17 -17.38 -5.36
N SER A 285 7.16 -16.53 -5.09
CA SER A 285 7.61 -15.52 -6.07
C SER A 285 8.20 -16.17 -7.32
N ILE A 286 7.81 -15.69 -8.50
CA ILE A 286 8.29 -16.27 -9.78
C ILE A 286 9.75 -15.94 -10.09
N LYS A 287 10.27 -14.88 -9.46
CA LYS A 287 11.68 -14.46 -9.51
C LYS A 287 12.13 -13.84 -8.19
N THR A 288 13.43 -13.61 -8.04
CA THR A 288 13.93 -12.76 -6.95
C THR A 288 13.59 -11.32 -7.31
N GLN A 289 12.87 -10.63 -6.42
CA GLN A 289 12.42 -9.26 -6.66
C GLN A 289 12.12 -8.53 -5.35
N GLY A 290 12.44 -7.25 -5.34
CA GLY A 290 12.28 -6.34 -4.22
C GLY A 290 10.86 -5.83 -4.06
N ARG A 291 10.45 -5.69 -2.80
CA ARG A 291 9.24 -4.97 -2.39
C ARG A 291 9.56 -4.24 -1.11
N TRP A 292 9.07 -3.03 -0.94
CA TRP A 292 9.35 -2.21 0.23
C TRP A 292 8.09 -1.55 0.74
N PHE A 293 8.02 -1.35 2.06
CA PHE A 293 6.98 -0.56 2.72
C PHE A 293 7.62 0.59 3.51
N ASP A 294 7.04 1.77 3.40
CA ASP A 294 7.53 2.99 4.03
C ASP A 294 6.36 3.80 4.59
N ASN A 295 6.67 4.71 5.52
CA ASN A 295 5.76 5.66 6.15
C ASN A 295 4.48 4.98 6.63
N PHE A 296 4.65 4.02 7.54
CA PHE A 296 3.58 3.23 8.12
C PHE A 296 2.89 4.03 9.23
N VAL A 297 1.64 4.42 8.97
CA VAL A 297 0.80 5.19 9.90
C VAL A 297 -0.42 4.36 10.31
N ILE A 298 -0.81 4.45 11.57
CA ILE A 298 -2.12 4.01 12.08
C ILE A 298 -2.75 5.20 12.81
N SER A 299 -4.00 5.53 12.51
CA SER A 299 -4.69 6.70 13.07
C SER A 299 -6.17 6.41 13.36
N THR A 300 -6.75 7.23 14.22
CA THR A 300 -8.21 7.28 14.47
C THR A 300 -8.96 8.19 13.48
N LYS A 301 -8.23 8.91 12.62
CA LYS A 301 -8.76 9.73 11.53
C LYS A 301 -8.14 9.32 10.19
N PHE A 302 -8.78 9.73 9.09
CA PHE A 302 -8.22 9.59 7.75
C PHE A 302 -6.82 10.24 7.70
N ILE A 303 -5.86 9.53 7.12
CA ILE A 303 -4.44 9.87 7.13
C ILE A 303 -4.11 10.69 5.88
N GLY A 304 -4.52 10.21 4.71
CA GLY A 304 -4.22 10.84 3.44
C GLY A 304 -2.75 10.70 3.02
N PRO A 305 -2.38 11.38 1.92
CA PRO A 305 -1.00 11.42 1.47
C PRO A 305 -0.11 12.26 2.40
N VAL A 306 1.20 12.18 2.18
CA VAL A 306 2.18 13.01 2.91
C VAL A 306 1.96 14.50 2.70
N VAL A 307 2.43 15.28 3.68
CA VAL A 307 2.46 16.75 3.61
C VAL A 307 3.78 17.20 2.98
N CYS A 308 3.73 18.18 2.10
CA CYS A 308 4.87 18.74 1.38
C CYS A 308 4.87 20.28 1.48
N PRO A 309 6.02 20.94 1.26
CA PRO A 309 6.09 22.40 1.16
C PRO A 309 5.25 22.95 0.00
N ALA A 310 4.97 24.25 -0.02
CA ALA A 310 4.21 24.92 -1.09
C ALA A 310 4.93 24.93 -2.47
N ASN A 311 6.25 24.77 -2.47
CA ASN A 311 7.07 24.64 -3.67
C ASN A 311 7.89 23.33 -3.57
N PRO A 312 7.24 22.15 -3.64
CA PRO A 312 7.92 20.89 -3.37
C PRO A 312 8.89 20.52 -4.51
N ASN A 313 9.89 19.70 -4.20
CA ASN A 313 10.70 19.03 -5.21
C ASN A 313 10.09 17.67 -5.58
N LEU A 314 9.90 17.41 -6.86
CA LEU A 314 9.37 16.14 -7.38
C LEU A 314 10.49 15.31 -7.97
N TYR A 315 10.53 14.01 -7.67
CA TYR A 315 11.52 13.08 -8.20
C TYR A 315 10.83 12.08 -9.11
N LYS A 316 11.27 11.98 -10.37
CA LYS A 316 10.72 11.00 -11.32
C LYS A 316 11.44 9.66 -11.24
N THR A 317 10.79 8.61 -11.72
CA THR A 317 11.43 7.29 -11.89
C THR A 317 12.60 7.36 -12.89
N PRO A 318 13.57 6.44 -12.81
CA PRO A 318 14.64 6.33 -13.80
C PRO A 318 14.11 6.19 -15.23
N TYR A 319 14.93 6.58 -16.22
CA TYR A 319 14.57 6.46 -17.64
C TYR A 319 14.74 5.02 -18.13
N TYR A 320 13.69 4.50 -18.77
CA TYR A 320 13.71 3.18 -19.42
C TYR A 320 13.13 3.30 -20.83
N GLY A 321 13.95 3.04 -21.83
CA GLY A 321 13.56 3.17 -23.23
C GLY A 321 14.77 3.16 -24.16
N PRO A 322 14.56 3.32 -25.47
CA PRO A 322 15.63 3.46 -26.44
C PRO A 322 16.31 4.83 -26.31
N GLY A 323 17.61 4.90 -26.62
CA GLY A 323 18.40 6.12 -26.44
C GLY A 323 18.57 6.51 -24.97
N GLY A 324 18.77 7.81 -24.70
CA GLY A 324 18.83 8.38 -23.36
C GLY A 324 17.68 9.35 -23.07
N LEU A 325 17.54 9.78 -21.82
CA LEU A 325 16.61 10.86 -21.45
C LEU A 325 17.07 12.17 -22.12
N ALA A 326 16.22 12.74 -22.97
CA ALA A 326 16.46 14.06 -23.54
C ALA A 326 15.73 15.15 -22.76
N ALA A 327 14.47 14.89 -22.42
CA ALA A 327 13.63 15.85 -21.72
C ALA A 327 12.47 15.16 -20.99
N TRP A 328 11.78 15.89 -20.12
CA TRP A 328 10.51 15.46 -19.53
C TRP A 328 9.65 16.64 -19.12
N GLU A 329 8.38 16.37 -18.83
CA GLU A 329 7.41 17.36 -18.39
C GLU A 329 6.55 16.78 -17.27
N VAL A 330 6.11 17.65 -16.36
CA VAL A 330 5.19 17.31 -15.29
C VAL A 330 4.06 18.34 -15.23
N GLU A 331 2.87 17.86 -14.91
CA GLU A 331 1.73 18.69 -14.58
C GLU A 331 1.18 18.32 -13.21
N LEU A 332 0.59 19.30 -12.53
CA LEU A 332 -0.16 19.12 -11.29
C LEU A 332 -1.62 19.49 -11.49
N ALA A 333 -2.53 18.74 -10.88
CA ALA A 333 -3.95 19.04 -10.81
C ALA A 333 -4.44 19.08 -9.37
N SER A 334 -5.47 19.91 -9.11
CA SER A 334 -6.11 20.00 -7.78
C SER A 334 -7.13 18.89 -7.52
N ASP A 335 -7.41 18.08 -8.54
CA ASP A 335 -8.26 16.90 -8.51
C ASP A 335 -7.58 15.71 -9.20
N TYR A 336 -8.10 14.51 -8.97
CA TYR A 336 -7.47 13.29 -9.47
C TYR A 336 -7.86 12.94 -10.93
N ASP A 337 -8.82 13.63 -11.53
CA ASP A 337 -9.24 13.44 -12.93
C ASP A 337 -8.47 14.40 -13.87
N GLY A 338 -7.91 15.47 -13.32
CA GLY A 338 -7.17 16.50 -14.05
C GLY A 338 -8.07 17.56 -14.66
N ASP A 339 -9.26 17.77 -14.09
CA ASP A 339 -10.21 18.79 -14.54
C ASP A 339 -9.69 20.21 -14.29
N ASP A 340 -8.92 20.40 -13.21
CA ASP A 340 -8.22 21.65 -12.89
C ASP A 340 -6.71 21.44 -12.81
N VAL A 341 -6.04 21.51 -13.96
CA VAL A 341 -4.56 21.54 -14.05
C VAL A 341 -4.04 22.89 -13.56
N VAL A 342 -3.35 22.88 -12.43
CA VAL A 342 -2.89 24.06 -11.70
C VAL A 342 -1.42 24.41 -11.93
N PHE A 343 -0.63 23.50 -12.47
CA PHE A 343 0.77 23.76 -12.81
C PHE A 343 1.19 22.95 -14.03
N LYS A 344 1.99 23.57 -14.90
CA LYS A 344 2.64 22.91 -16.03
C LYS A 344 4.10 23.30 -16.05
N SER A 345 5.00 22.31 -16.05
CA SER A 345 6.43 22.57 -16.15
C SER A 345 6.80 23.13 -17.53
N ASN A 346 7.94 23.83 -17.59
CA ASN A 346 8.69 23.97 -18.84
C ASN A 346 9.16 22.58 -19.32
N VAL A 347 9.68 22.50 -20.54
CA VAL A 347 10.39 21.28 -20.99
C VAL A 347 11.67 21.17 -20.16
N LEU A 348 11.73 20.17 -19.29
CA LEU A 348 12.85 19.91 -18.40
C LEU A 348 13.89 19.10 -19.16
N GLY A 349 15.18 19.40 -18.98
CA GLY A 349 16.27 18.67 -19.62
C GLY A 349 16.48 17.26 -19.04
N ALA A 350 17.69 16.72 -19.21
CA ALA A 350 18.08 15.41 -18.66
C ALA A 350 18.38 15.45 -17.15
N VAL A 351 17.42 15.93 -16.36
CA VAL A 351 17.43 15.94 -14.89
C VAL A 351 16.41 14.95 -14.35
N GLU A 352 16.54 14.55 -13.08
CA GLU A 352 15.66 13.55 -12.45
C GLU A 352 14.65 14.15 -11.47
N ASN A 353 14.77 15.44 -11.18
CA ASN A 353 13.87 16.15 -10.28
C ASN A 353 13.60 17.59 -10.72
N VAL A 354 12.55 18.18 -10.16
CA VAL A 354 12.14 19.56 -10.42
C VAL A 354 11.41 20.18 -9.22
N THR A 355 11.82 21.39 -8.84
CA THR A 355 11.08 22.21 -7.87
C THR A 355 9.90 22.90 -8.55
N ILE A 356 8.69 22.74 -8.00
CA ILE A 356 7.49 23.43 -8.47
C ILE A 356 7.60 24.92 -8.17
N SER A 357 7.78 25.73 -9.21
CA SER A 357 7.98 27.17 -9.09
C SER A 357 7.82 27.85 -10.45
N GLN A 358 7.69 29.18 -10.44
CA GLN A 358 7.54 29.99 -11.66
C GLN A 358 8.80 29.97 -12.56
N SER A 359 9.97 29.56 -12.07
CA SER A 359 11.17 29.40 -12.91
C SER A 359 11.16 28.10 -13.71
N ASN A 360 10.49 27.07 -13.20
CA ASN A 360 10.44 25.74 -13.80
C ASN A 360 9.11 25.44 -14.51
N GLY A 361 8.18 26.39 -14.52
CA GLY A 361 6.87 26.22 -15.14
C GLY A 361 5.95 27.40 -14.91
N SER A 362 4.66 27.19 -15.17
CA SER A 362 3.62 28.20 -15.01
C SER A 362 2.47 27.63 -14.19
N PHE A 363 2.00 28.41 -13.22
CA PHE A 363 0.75 28.12 -12.53
C PHE A 363 -0.44 28.50 -13.40
N SER A 364 -1.44 27.63 -13.44
CA SER A 364 -2.62 27.70 -14.29
C SER A 364 -3.89 27.36 -13.49
N GLY A 365 -5.04 27.29 -14.17
CA GLY A 365 -6.30 26.89 -13.53
C GLY A 365 -6.65 27.78 -12.33
N SER A 366 -7.00 27.15 -11.21
CA SER A 366 -7.29 27.83 -9.95
C SER A 366 -6.11 28.58 -9.32
N LEU A 367 -4.87 28.40 -9.81
CA LEU A 367 -3.66 29.03 -9.28
C LEU A 367 -3.02 30.06 -10.23
N VAL A 368 -3.74 30.57 -11.23
CA VAL A 368 -3.21 31.62 -12.13
C VAL A 368 -2.72 32.82 -11.33
N GLY A 369 -1.47 33.21 -11.53
CA GLY A 369 -0.84 34.37 -10.88
C GLY A 369 -0.20 34.07 -9.52
N GLU A 370 -0.43 32.88 -8.96
CA GLU A 370 0.17 32.48 -7.69
C GLU A 370 1.65 32.09 -7.86
N PRO A 371 2.49 32.30 -6.82
CA PRO A 371 3.90 31.91 -6.84
C PRO A 371 4.14 30.45 -6.39
N ALA A 372 3.14 29.81 -5.78
CA ALA A 372 3.25 28.53 -5.11
C ALA A 372 1.88 27.79 -5.07
N LEU A 373 1.91 26.53 -4.64
CA LEU A 373 0.71 25.75 -4.37
C LEU A 373 0.01 26.27 -3.09
N SER A 374 -1.32 26.12 -3.03
CA SER A 374 -2.09 26.61 -1.88
C SER A 374 -2.03 25.65 -0.69
N SER A 375 -1.80 26.19 0.50
CA SER A 375 -1.83 25.47 1.78
C SER A 375 -3.14 24.73 2.01
N GLY A 376 -3.05 23.54 2.61
CA GLY A 376 -4.17 22.67 2.97
C GLY A 376 -4.89 22.01 1.77
N LYS A 377 -4.35 22.12 0.55
CA LYS A 377 -4.89 21.49 -0.66
C LYS A 377 -4.11 20.22 -1.01
N THR A 378 -4.82 19.27 -1.58
CA THR A 378 -4.22 18.06 -2.18
C THR A 378 -4.01 18.28 -3.66
N TYR A 379 -2.85 17.89 -4.18
CA TYR A 379 -2.54 17.92 -5.60
C TYR A 379 -2.09 16.54 -6.09
N PHE A 380 -2.26 16.28 -7.37
CA PHE A 380 -1.87 15.04 -8.05
C PHE A 380 -0.95 15.33 -9.22
N CYS A 381 -0.03 14.41 -9.49
CA CYS A 381 1.00 14.56 -10.52
C CYS A 381 0.68 13.70 -11.74
N ARG A 382 1.02 14.20 -12.93
CA ARG A 382 1.28 13.35 -14.10
C ARG A 382 2.57 13.78 -14.78
N VAL A 383 3.25 12.81 -15.39
CA VAL A 383 4.57 12.99 -16.00
C VAL A 383 4.68 12.23 -17.32
N ARG A 384 5.44 12.79 -18.27
CA ARG A 384 5.89 12.13 -19.51
C ARG A 384 7.35 12.45 -19.79
N GLN A 385 8.02 11.64 -20.60
CA GLN A 385 9.43 11.84 -20.95
C GLN A 385 9.70 11.71 -22.45
N LYS A 386 10.82 12.27 -22.89
CA LYS A 386 11.29 12.28 -24.27
C LYS A 386 12.62 11.55 -24.40
N SER A 387 12.73 10.66 -25.38
CA SER A 387 13.98 10.02 -25.74
C SER A 387 14.90 10.97 -26.53
N SER A 388 16.20 10.69 -26.51
CA SER A 388 17.19 11.35 -27.39
C SER A 388 16.92 11.14 -28.88
N ASN A 389 16.05 10.20 -29.24
CA ASN A 389 15.63 9.95 -30.61
C ASN A 389 14.43 10.83 -31.01
N GLY A 390 13.90 11.63 -30.10
CA GLY A 390 12.84 12.60 -30.37
C GLY A 390 11.44 12.15 -29.98
N GLU A 391 11.26 10.88 -29.58
CA GLU A 391 9.95 10.30 -29.24
C GLU A 391 9.53 10.68 -27.82
N TRP A 392 8.26 11.07 -27.65
CA TRP A 392 7.64 11.27 -26.34
C TRP A 392 6.90 10.02 -25.92
N SER A 393 6.96 9.69 -24.63
CA SER A 393 6.05 8.73 -24.01
C SER A 393 4.65 9.32 -23.93
N ASP A 394 3.66 8.46 -23.73
CA ASP A 394 2.37 8.90 -23.22
C ASP A 394 2.53 9.59 -21.85
N TRP A 395 1.50 10.31 -21.43
CA TRP A 395 1.39 10.77 -20.05
C TRP A 395 1.05 9.61 -19.12
N SER A 396 1.67 9.58 -17.94
CA SER A 396 1.16 8.76 -16.85
C SER A 396 -0.25 9.22 -16.43
N ARG A 397 -0.97 8.33 -15.74
CA ARG A 397 -2.17 8.73 -15.01
C ARG A 397 -1.82 9.81 -13.98
N TRP A 398 -2.84 10.54 -13.51
CA TRP A 398 -2.70 11.31 -12.28
C TRP A 398 -2.44 10.35 -11.10
N HIS A 399 -1.40 10.60 -10.32
CA HIS A 399 -0.93 9.76 -9.21
C HIS A 399 -0.15 10.58 -8.20
N GLN A 400 0.38 9.92 -7.17
CA GLN A 400 1.26 10.53 -6.19
C GLN A 400 0.64 11.77 -5.54
N GLY A 401 -0.57 11.61 -4.99
CA GLY A 401 -1.23 12.69 -4.25
C GLY A 401 -0.35 13.19 -3.09
N PHE A 402 -0.41 14.49 -2.79
CA PHE A 402 0.26 15.12 -1.65
C PHE A 402 -0.53 16.32 -1.15
N VAL A 403 -0.48 16.57 0.16
CA VAL A 403 -1.07 17.77 0.79
C VAL A 403 -0.01 18.85 0.91
N VAL A 404 -0.37 20.11 0.71
CA VAL A 404 0.54 21.24 0.96
C VAL A 404 0.36 21.76 2.39
N GLU A 405 1.47 21.98 3.09
CA GLU A 405 1.51 22.46 4.49
C GLU A 405 0.85 23.82 4.74
#